data_AF-A0A430G8K0-F1
#
_entry.id   AF-A0A430G8K0-F1
#
_cell.length_a   1.000
_cell.length_b   1.000
_cell.length_c   1.000
_cell.angle_alpha   90.00
_cell.angle_beta   90.00
_cell.angle_gamma   90.00
#
_symmetry.space_group_name_H-M   'P 1'
#
loop_
_entity.id
_entity.type
_entity.pdbx_description
1 polymer ?
#
loop_
_entity_poly.entity_id
_entity_poly.type
_entity_poly.pdbx_seq_one_letter_code
_entity_poly.pdbx_strand_id
1 'polypeptide(L)'
;MKRLLIAGAAFAVCASPAFAKKTKVVFVTSAAVKDKPAVTFDPARAYVLVRSNIAIPLHLMRIPSEEDQVKYDALKAEAFTEAREKYAKKKASYDKAKAAYDKTPKGAARPVLPEKPVEPTEANFEFTPFGLMTGVPIGPLFRFAKGDGGASTYLHELTPGRYRIYGMVSVLPNAAATGSCFCMGSVAFEVKAGQITDLGYLRALMPDEVKVQEGDATGLFDSEKVEGYQVLQPAPASWTLDPRLAGATVVPAKFWPVGKMPNYFGVSVGRMPPLAGVMRYDRDRIIDLTGAQTIAQ
;
A
#
# COMPACT_ATOMS: atom_id res chain seq x y z
N MET A 1 50.15 41.81 33.43
CA MET A 1 49.43 40.96 32.46
C MET A 1 47.94 41.09 32.75
N LYS A 2 47.17 41.62 31.79
CA LYS A 2 45.71 41.84 31.87
C LYS A 2 44.99 40.49 31.85
N ARG A 3 44.07 40.23 32.80
CA ARG A 3 43.09 39.15 32.70
C ARG A 3 41.72 39.78 32.45
N LEU A 4 41.18 39.52 31.26
CA LEU A 4 39.85 39.90 30.80
C LEU A 4 38.78 39.17 31.63
N LEU A 5 37.76 39.92 32.05
CA LEU A 5 36.45 39.42 32.48
C LEU A 5 35.60 39.16 31.23
N ILE A 6 35.09 37.94 31.07
CA ILE A 6 34.06 37.61 30.08
C ILE A 6 32.73 37.45 30.84
N ALA A 7 31.80 38.36 30.59
CA ALA A 7 30.42 38.28 31.07
C ALA A 7 29.63 37.29 30.20
N GLY A 8 29.08 36.25 30.80
CA GLY A 8 28.20 35.30 30.14
C GLY A 8 26.76 35.84 30.07
N ALA A 9 26.26 36.05 28.86
CA ALA A 9 24.86 36.38 28.61
C ALA A 9 23.98 35.14 28.80
N ALA A 10 23.03 35.20 29.72
CA ALA A 10 22.03 34.16 29.93
C ALA A 10 20.99 34.22 28.79
N PHE A 11 20.96 33.18 27.94
CA PHE A 11 19.88 32.97 26.98
C PHE A 11 18.64 32.47 27.73
N ALA A 12 17.59 33.29 27.74
CA ALA A 12 16.25 32.88 28.14
C ALA A 12 15.74 31.85 27.12
N VAL A 13 15.61 30.60 27.56
CA VAL A 13 14.95 29.53 26.80
C VAL A 13 13.44 29.82 26.83
N CYS A 14 12.90 30.33 25.73
CA CYS A 14 11.46 30.34 25.50
C CYS A 14 10.96 28.90 25.45
N ALA A 15 10.31 28.45 26.52
CA ALA A 15 9.60 27.18 26.54
C ALA A 15 8.51 27.20 25.46
N SER A 16 8.73 26.44 24.39
CA SER A 16 7.68 26.15 23.42
C SER A 16 6.60 25.30 24.12
N PRO A 17 5.30 25.61 23.96
CA PRO A 17 4.25 24.79 24.53
C PRO A 17 4.34 23.38 23.95
N ALA A 18 4.36 22.40 24.86
CA ALA A 18 4.35 20.98 24.52
C ALA A 18 3.02 20.63 23.84
N PHE A 19 2.98 20.71 22.51
CA PHE A 19 2.01 19.96 21.73
C PHE A 19 2.34 18.49 21.94
N ALA A 20 1.49 17.80 22.71
CA ALA A 20 1.52 16.35 22.83
C ALA A 20 1.63 15.75 21.41
N LYS A 21 2.75 15.07 21.13
CA LYS A 21 2.94 14.35 19.87
C LYS A 21 1.82 13.31 19.80
N LYS A 22 0.77 13.58 19.02
CA LYS A 22 -0.31 12.62 18.76
C LYS A 22 0.34 11.33 18.29
N THR A 23 0.12 10.23 19.03
CA THR A 23 0.67 8.93 18.70
C THR A 23 0.14 8.54 17.32
N LYS A 24 1.04 8.41 16.33
CA LYS A 24 0.65 8.03 14.97
C LYS A 24 0.05 6.63 15.02
N VAL A 25 -1.23 6.49 14.69
CA VAL A 25 -1.88 5.18 14.60
C VAL A 25 -1.22 4.38 13.48
N VAL A 26 -0.83 3.14 13.79
CA VAL A 26 -0.22 2.20 12.86
C VAL A 26 -1.19 1.04 12.64
N PHE A 27 -1.70 0.93 11.42
CA PHE A 27 -2.62 -0.15 11.02
C PHE A 27 -1.89 -1.42 10.56
N VAL A 28 -0.68 -1.25 10.03
CA VAL A 28 0.17 -2.35 9.57
C VAL A 28 1.59 -2.09 9.99
N THR A 29 2.15 -3.07 10.70
CA THR A 29 3.59 -3.28 10.78
C THR A 29 3.96 -4.41 9.82
N SER A 30 5.01 -4.22 9.04
CA SER A 30 5.56 -5.25 8.14
C SER A 30 7.08 -5.14 8.02
N ALA A 31 7.74 -6.27 7.78
CA ALA A 31 9.18 -6.31 7.54
C ALA A 31 9.58 -7.52 6.69
N ALA A 32 10.55 -7.35 5.79
CA ALA A 32 11.14 -8.48 5.10
C ALA A 32 11.96 -9.33 6.08
N VAL A 33 11.75 -10.65 6.08
CA VAL A 33 12.60 -11.57 6.81
C VAL A 33 13.94 -11.66 6.09
N LYS A 34 15.00 -11.30 6.82
CA LYS A 34 16.35 -11.25 6.26
C LYS A 34 16.83 -12.65 5.90
N ASP A 35 17.56 -12.74 4.80
CA ASP A 35 18.32 -13.94 4.44
C ASP A 35 19.44 -14.16 5.46
N LYS A 36 19.18 -15.04 6.43
CA LYS A 36 20.10 -15.43 7.50
C LYS A 36 20.11 -16.96 7.65
N PRO A 37 21.21 -17.57 8.15
CA PRO A 37 21.27 -19.02 8.35
C PRO A 37 20.18 -19.57 9.28
N ALA A 38 19.75 -18.77 10.25
CA ALA A 38 18.67 -19.09 11.18
C ALA A 38 17.61 -18.00 11.19
N VAL A 39 16.34 -18.40 11.32
CA VAL A 39 15.17 -17.52 11.37
C VAL A 39 14.43 -17.81 12.67
N THR A 40 14.06 -16.75 13.38
CA THR A 40 13.19 -16.83 14.55
C THR A 40 11.88 -16.15 14.21
N PHE A 41 10.77 -16.84 14.48
CA PHE A 41 9.43 -16.33 14.24
C PHE A 41 8.84 -15.78 15.54
N ASP A 42 8.24 -14.61 15.47
CA ASP A 42 7.43 -14.05 16.54
C ASP A 42 6.01 -14.65 16.47
N PRO A 43 5.54 -15.36 17.51
CA PRO A 43 4.22 -15.99 17.51
C PRO A 43 3.07 -14.99 17.44
N ALA A 44 3.27 -13.71 17.78
CA ALA A 44 2.27 -12.65 17.66
C ALA A 44 2.16 -12.09 16.22
N ARG A 45 3.10 -12.44 15.35
CA ARG A 45 3.18 -11.93 13.98
C ARG A 45 2.73 -12.99 12.98
N ALA A 46 2.22 -12.53 11.86
CA ALA A 46 1.91 -13.40 10.74
C ALA A 46 3.01 -13.28 9.70
N TYR A 47 3.15 -14.29 8.84
CA TYR A 47 4.14 -14.28 7.78
C TYR A 47 3.48 -14.64 6.45
N VAL A 48 3.99 -14.06 5.37
CA VAL A 48 3.60 -14.41 4.01
C VAL A 48 4.82 -14.90 3.24
N LEU A 49 4.66 -16.04 2.56
CA LEU A 49 5.65 -16.64 1.69
C LEU A 49 5.18 -16.54 0.25
N VAL A 50 6.04 -16.06 -0.64
CA VAL A 50 5.78 -16.04 -2.09
C VAL A 50 7.06 -16.37 -2.83
N ARG A 51 6.92 -17.19 -3.87
CA ARG A 51 8.03 -17.57 -4.76
C ARG A 51 7.76 -17.01 -6.16
N SER A 52 8.79 -16.75 -6.94
CA SER A 52 8.66 -16.20 -8.30
C SER A 52 9.85 -16.60 -9.17
N ASN A 53 9.68 -16.59 -10.50
CA ASN A 53 10.73 -16.91 -11.48
C ASN A 53 11.75 -15.78 -11.65
N ILE A 54 11.37 -14.56 -11.29
CA ILE A 54 12.23 -13.38 -11.30
C ILE A 54 12.06 -12.59 -10.00
N ALA A 55 12.87 -11.56 -9.78
CA ALA A 55 12.61 -10.62 -8.71
C ALA A 55 11.35 -9.79 -9.03
N ILE A 56 10.39 -9.73 -8.11
CA ILE A 56 9.08 -9.10 -8.34
C ILE A 56 8.79 -7.98 -7.32
N PRO A 57 8.15 -6.87 -7.74
CA PRO A 57 7.64 -5.86 -6.83
C PRO A 57 6.16 -6.15 -6.50
N LEU A 58 5.88 -7.07 -5.58
CA LEU A 58 4.51 -7.36 -5.15
C LEU A 58 4.04 -6.31 -4.14
N HIS A 59 2.85 -5.77 -4.32
CA HIS A 59 2.24 -4.84 -3.36
C HIS A 59 0.97 -5.44 -2.78
N LEU A 60 0.89 -5.52 -1.45
CA LEU A 60 -0.30 -5.92 -0.73
C LEU A 60 -0.96 -4.70 -0.09
N MET A 61 -2.27 -4.78 0.18
CA MET A 61 -2.97 -3.81 1.02
C MET A 61 -3.82 -4.53 2.04
N ARG A 62 -3.81 -4.06 3.29
CA ARG A 62 -4.70 -4.59 4.32
C ARG A 62 -6.14 -4.23 3.97
N ILE A 63 -7.03 -5.19 4.18
CA ILE A 63 -8.48 -4.94 4.19
C ILE A 63 -8.86 -4.61 5.63
N PRO A 64 -9.54 -3.48 5.90
CA PRO A 64 -9.86 -3.09 7.25
C PRO A 64 -10.70 -4.17 7.96
N SER A 65 -10.33 -4.47 9.20
CA SER A 65 -11.25 -5.09 10.15
C SER A 65 -12.24 -4.04 10.67
N GLU A 66 -13.22 -4.48 11.45
CA GLU A 66 -14.13 -3.56 12.15
C GLU A 66 -13.36 -2.64 13.11
N GLU A 67 -12.37 -3.16 13.83
CA GLU A 67 -11.50 -2.36 14.70
C GLU A 67 -10.66 -1.34 13.93
N ASP A 68 -10.15 -1.73 12.75
CA ASP A 68 -9.39 -0.82 11.89
C ASP A 68 -10.30 0.31 11.38
N GLN A 69 -11.55 -0.01 11.04
CA GLN A 69 -12.54 0.96 10.58
C GLN A 69 -12.87 1.98 11.68
N VAL A 70 -13.12 1.53 12.91
CA VAL A 70 -13.36 2.43 14.05
C VAL A 70 -12.19 3.39 14.27
N LYS A 71 -10.96 2.89 14.24
CA LYS A 71 -9.75 3.72 14.38
C LYS A 71 -9.61 4.70 13.22
N TYR A 72 -9.87 4.26 12.00
CA TYR A 72 -9.80 5.10 10.81
C TYR A 72 -10.83 6.23 10.83
N ASP A 73 -12.07 5.94 11.22
CA ASP A 73 -13.14 6.93 11.29
C ASP A 73 -12.87 7.98 12.38
N ALA A 74 -12.32 7.56 13.53
CA ALA A 74 -11.88 8.48 14.57
C ALA A 74 -10.78 9.45 14.06
N LEU A 75 -9.77 8.92 13.35
CA LEU A 75 -8.72 9.76 12.76
C LEU A 75 -9.27 10.72 11.70
N LYS A 76 -10.21 10.25 10.88
CA LYS A 76 -10.85 11.09 9.85
C LYS A 76 -11.67 12.21 10.49
N ALA A 77 -12.45 11.93 11.53
CA ALA A 77 -13.25 12.92 12.25
C ALA A 77 -12.38 13.97 12.96
N GLU A 78 -11.28 13.53 13.57
CA GLU A 78 -10.29 14.42 14.17
C GLU A 78 -9.65 15.34 13.12
N ALA A 79 -9.20 14.78 11.99
CA ALA A 79 -8.62 15.55 10.89
C ALA A 79 -9.62 16.52 10.27
N PHE A 80 -10.89 16.15 10.16
CA PHE A 80 -11.96 17.04 9.69
C PHE A 80 -12.17 18.23 10.63
N THR A 81 -12.19 17.99 11.94
CA THR A 81 -12.30 19.04 12.95
C THR A 81 -11.12 20.02 12.85
N GLU A 82 -9.89 19.50 12.76
CA GLU A 82 -8.71 20.34 12.54
C GLU A 82 -8.77 21.14 11.24
N ALA A 83 -9.30 20.55 10.16
CA ALA A 83 -9.45 21.23 8.88
C ALA A 83 -10.42 22.43 9.00
N ARG A 84 -11.53 22.28 9.73
CA ARG A 84 -12.48 23.37 9.99
C ARG A 84 -11.87 24.49 10.84
N GLU A 85 -11.08 24.14 11.86
CA GLU A 85 -10.36 25.14 12.65
C GLU A 85 -9.32 25.91 11.81
N LYS A 86 -8.57 25.20 10.96
CA LYS A 86 -7.60 25.81 10.02
C LYS A 86 -8.32 26.69 9.01
N TYR A 87 -9.49 26.27 8.52
CA TYR A 87 -10.33 27.08 7.63
C TYR A 87 -10.76 28.39 8.27
N ALA A 88 -11.30 28.36 9.50
CA ALA A 88 -11.75 29.57 10.20
C ALA A 88 -10.62 30.61 10.31
N LYS A 89 -9.39 30.16 10.63
CA LYS A 89 -8.19 31.00 10.68
C LYS A 89 -7.83 31.56 9.30
N LYS A 90 -7.83 30.73 8.25
CA LYS A 90 -7.57 31.16 6.86
C LYS A 90 -8.61 32.15 6.36
N LYS A 91 -9.89 31.93 6.67
CA LYS A 91 -11.00 32.79 6.28
C LYS A 91 -10.89 34.17 6.92
N ALA A 92 -10.57 34.23 8.21
CA ALA A 92 -10.34 35.51 8.90
C ALA A 92 -9.14 36.27 8.29
N SER A 93 -8.07 35.57 7.90
CA SER A 93 -6.93 36.17 7.20
C SER A 93 -7.31 36.71 5.82
N TYR A 94 -8.05 35.91 5.03
CA TYR A 94 -8.57 36.31 3.73
C TYR A 94 -9.48 37.54 3.84
N ASP A 95 -10.40 37.58 4.81
CA ASP A 95 -11.32 38.70 4.99
C ASP A 95 -10.58 40.01 5.32
N LYS A 96 -9.53 39.93 6.15
CA LYS A 96 -8.64 41.08 6.42
C LYS A 96 -7.90 41.53 5.17
N ALA A 97 -7.34 40.61 4.40
CA ALA A 97 -6.64 40.92 3.15
C ALA A 97 -7.59 41.53 2.11
N LYS A 98 -8.81 40.99 2.00
CA LYS A 98 -9.86 41.52 1.14
C LYS A 98 -10.28 42.93 1.55
N ALA A 99 -10.49 43.18 2.84
CA ALA A 99 -10.81 44.51 3.33
C ALA A 99 -9.70 45.53 3.03
N ALA A 100 -8.43 45.14 3.15
CA ALA A 100 -7.29 45.99 2.79
C ALA A 100 -7.23 46.25 1.26
N TYR A 101 -7.45 45.22 0.45
CA TYR A 101 -7.55 45.32 -1.00
C TYR A 101 -8.65 46.30 -1.42
N ASP A 102 -9.86 46.13 -0.88
CA ASP A 102 -11.04 46.93 -1.22
C ASP A 102 -10.89 48.40 -0.80
N LYS A 103 -10.13 48.68 0.28
CA LYS A 103 -9.82 50.04 0.76
C LYS A 103 -8.68 50.73 0.01
N THR A 104 -7.93 50.03 -0.86
CA THR A 104 -6.79 50.62 -1.54
C THR A 104 -7.26 51.55 -2.68
N PRO A 105 -6.87 52.85 -2.67
CA PRO A 105 -7.30 53.82 -3.68
C PRO A 105 -6.97 53.38 -5.12
N LYS A 106 -7.82 53.75 -6.08
CA LYS A 106 -7.53 53.54 -7.50
C LYS A 106 -6.25 54.31 -7.87
N GLY A 107 -5.28 53.62 -8.46
CA GLY A 107 -3.97 54.18 -8.84
C GLY A 107 -2.84 53.90 -7.84
N ALA A 108 -3.14 53.43 -6.63
CA ALA A 108 -2.13 52.91 -5.70
C ALA A 108 -1.82 51.43 -6.00
N ALA A 109 -0.60 50.99 -5.67
CA ALA A 109 -0.22 49.58 -5.76
C ALA A 109 -1.11 48.75 -4.82
N ARG A 110 -1.92 47.84 -5.39
CA ARG A 110 -2.82 47.00 -4.62
C ARG A 110 -2.08 45.81 -4.00
N PRO A 111 -2.41 45.42 -2.77
CA PRO A 111 -1.91 44.18 -2.20
C PRO A 111 -2.41 42.99 -3.01
N VAL A 112 -1.65 41.89 -3.03
CA VAL A 112 -2.11 40.63 -3.66
C VAL A 112 -3.24 40.06 -2.82
N LEU A 113 -4.40 39.83 -3.44
CA LEU A 113 -5.54 39.17 -2.79
C LEU A 113 -5.30 37.65 -2.82
N PRO A 114 -5.16 36.97 -1.67
CA PRO A 114 -5.08 35.51 -1.66
C PRO A 114 -6.37 34.88 -2.18
N GLU A 115 -6.31 33.65 -2.66
CA GLU A 115 -7.50 32.89 -3.05
C GLU A 115 -8.44 32.71 -1.84
N LYS A 116 -9.75 32.75 -2.12
CA LYS A 116 -10.76 32.53 -1.08
C LYS A 116 -10.65 31.09 -0.60
N PRO A 117 -10.43 30.84 0.70
CA PRO A 117 -10.39 29.48 1.20
C PRO A 117 -11.76 28.81 1.03
N VAL A 118 -11.76 27.54 0.65
CA VAL A 118 -12.95 26.69 0.56
C VAL A 118 -13.23 26.10 1.93
N GLU A 119 -14.50 26.15 2.37
CA GLU A 119 -14.91 25.53 3.63
C GLU A 119 -14.85 24.00 3.52
N PRO A 120 -14.14 23.31 4.44
CA PRO A 120 -14.19 21.86 4.54
C PRO A 120 -15.60 21.43 4.92
N THR A 121 -16.21 20.62 4.06
CA THR A 121 -17.49 19.95 4.26
C THR A 121 -17.25 18.45 4.14
N GLU A 122 -18.19 17.62 4.61
CA GLU A 122 -18.08 16.17 4.43
C GLU A 122 -17.94 15.75 2.95
N ALA A 123 -18.49 16.55 2.03
CA ALA A 123 -18.47 16.27 0.59
C ALA A 123 -17.15 16.63 -0.11
N ASN A 124 -16.37 17.59 0.42
CA ASN A 124 -15.12 18.04 -0.20
C ASN A 124 -13.87 17.79 0.66
N PHE A 125 -14.05 17.27 1.88
CA PHE A 125 -12.94 16.95 2.76
C PHE A 125 -12.27 15.65 2.31
N GLU A 126 -11.01 15.79 1.91
CA GLU A 126 -10.17 14.67 1.56
C GLU A 126 -9.36 14.21 2.78
N PHE A 127 -9.37 12.91 3.02
CA PHE A 127 -8.54 12.25 4.01
C PHE A 127 -7.82 11.08 3.36
N THR A 128 -6.61 10.78 3.82
CA THR A 128 -5.80 9.69 3.26
C THR A 128 -6.62 8.40 3.26
N PRO A 129 -6.85 7.76 2.10
CA PRO A 129 -7.55 6.48 2.02
C PRO A 129 -6.85 5.39 2.82
N PHE A 130 -7.62 4.49 3.46
CA PHE A 130 -7.08 3.40 4.26
C PHE A 130 -6.03 2.54 3.53
N GLY A 131 -6.24 2.25 2.24
CA GLY A 131 -5.29 1.50 1.42
C GLY A 131 -3.91 2.15 1.32
N LEU A 132 -3.85 3.48 1.26
CA LEU A 132 -2.59 4.25 1.23
C LEU A 132 -1.87 4.27 2.59
N MET A 133 -2.57 3.95 3.68
CA MET A 133 -1.99 3.84 5.02
C MET A 133 -1.54 2.41 5.37
N THR A 134 -1.86 1.44 4.53
CA THR A 134 -1.73 -0.01 4.84
C THR A 134 -1.04 -0.82 3.75
N GLY A 135 -0.39 -0.15 2.81
CA GLY A 135 0.39 -0.78 1.75
C GLY A 135 1.60 -1.55 2.32
N VAL A 136 1.84 -2.74 1.80
CA VAL A 136 2.99 -3.57 2.13
C VAL A 136 3.74 -3.93 0.85
N PRO A 137 4.92 -3.33 0.61
CA PRO A 137 5.77 -3.72 -0.50
C PRO A 137 6.55 -5.00 -0.15
N ILE A 138 6.49 -5.98 -1.05
CA ILE A 138 7.25 -7.22 -1.00
C ILE A 138 8.12 -7.28 -2.25
N GLY A 139 9.43 -7.32 -2.06
CA GLY A 139 10.37 -7.28 -3.17
C GLY A 139 10.46 -5.90 -3.84
N PRO A 140 11.23 -5.80 -4.94
CA PRO A 140 12.06 -6.85 -5.52
C PRO A 140 13.33 -7.12 -4.68
N LEU A 141 13.67 -6.23 -3.76
CA LEU A 141 14.78 -6.35 -2.82
C LEU A 141 14.45 -7.28 -1.64
N PHE A 142 15.44 -7.57 -0.80
CA PHE A 142 15.27 -8.37 0.43
C PHE A 142 14.67 -9.76 0.19
N ARG A 143 15.21 -10.45 -0.83
CA ARG A 143 14.89 -11.86 -1.12
C ARG A 143 15.33 -12.73 0.05
N PHE A 144 14.45 -13.59 0.53
CA PHE A 144 14.71 -14.56 1.59
C PHE A 144 15.62 -15.70 1.08
N ALA A 145 15.39 -16.13 -0.16
CA ALA A 145 16.28 -17.02 -0.89
C ALA A 145 16.31 -16.63 -2.38
N LYS A 146 17.43 -16.94 -3.04
CA LYS A 146 17.62 -16.75 -4.48
C LYS A 146 17.84 -18.12 -5.10
N GLY A 147 17.17 -18.38 -6.22
CA GLY A 147 17.38 -19.55 -7.05
C GLY A 147 18.01 -19.20 -8.38
N ASP A 148 18.28 -20.23 -9.17
CA ASP A 148 18.84 -20.10 -10.51
C ASP A 148 17.92 -19.31 -11.44
N GLY A 149 18.50 -18.69 -12.49
CA GLY A 149 17.73 -17.95 -13.49
C GLY A 149 17.01 -16.69 -12.97
N GLY A 150 17.31 -16.24 -11.75
CA GLY A 150 16.65 -15.08 -11.12
C GLY A 150 15.46 -15.44 -10.23
N ALA A 151 15.17 -16.73 -10.07
CA ALA A 151 14.12 -17.21 -9.18
C ALA A 151 14.32 -16.64 -7.77
N SER A 152 13.22 -16.28 -7.13
CA SER A 152 13.23 -15.53 -5.88
C SER A 152 12.17 -16.05 -4.93
N THR A 153 12.56 -16.21 -3.66
CA THR A 153 11.63 -16.48 -2.57
C THR A 153 11.62 -15.28 -1.65
N TYR A 154 10.43 -14.81 -1.28
CA TYR A 154 10.22 -13.73 -0.33
C TYR A 154 9.46 -14.27 0.87
N LEU A 155 9.97 -13.96 2.06
CA LEU A 155 9.30 -14.20 3.32
C LEU A 155 9.15 -12.85 4.02
N HIS A 156 7.92 -12.48 4.34
CA HIS A 156 7.62 -11.15 4.85
C HIS A 156 6.72 -11.25 6.08
N GLU A 157 7.11 -10.56 7.13
CA GLU A 157 6.35 -10.43 8.36
C GLU A 157 5.23 -9.40 8.19
N LEU A 158 4.03 -9.72 8.68
CA LEU A 158 2.82 -8.91 8.58
C LEU A 158 2.10 -8.85 9.92
N THR A 159 1.24 -7.83 10.06
CA THR A 159 0.23 -7.79 11.11
C THR A 159 -0.87 -8.79 10.78
N PRO A 160 -1.29 -9.69 11.69
CA PRO A 160 -2.37 -10.64 11.41
C PRO A 160 -3.64 -9.95 10.89
N GLY A 161 -4.33 -10.57 9.94
CA GLY A 161 -5.55 -10.03 9.32
C GLY A 161 -5.72 -10.38 7.85
N ARG A 162 -6.58 -9.63 7.16
CA ARG A 162 -6.91 -9.86 5.75
C ARG A 162 -6.14 -8.89 4.86
N TYR A 163 -5.62 -9.42 3.76
CA TYR A 163 -4.86 -8.66 2.78
C TYR A 163 -5.37 -8.96 1.38
N ARG A 164 -5.33 -7.95 0.51
CA ARG A 164 -5.50 -8.15 -0.93
C ARG A 164 -4.19 -7.94 -1.65
N ILE A 165 -4.07 -8.59 -2.81
CA ILE A 165 -3.01 -8.27 -3.77
C ILE A 165 -3.43 -6.99 -4.50
N TYR A 166 -2.68 -5.91 -4.31
CA TYR A 166 -2.89 -4.65 -5.04
C TYR A 166 -2.38 -4.75 -6.48
N GLY A 167 -1.22 -5.38 -6.67
CA GLY A 167 -0.63 -5.59 -7.98
C GLY A 167 0.88 -5.77 -7.93
N MET A 168 1.50 -5.78 -9.10
CA MET A 168 2.95 -5.76 -9.24
C MET A 168 3.40 -4.29 -9.32
N VAL A 169 3.52 -3.64 -8.17
CA VAL A 169 3.82 -2.21 -8.04
C VAL A 169 5.03 -1.98 -7.16
N SER A 170 6.00 -1.25 -7.70
CA SER A 170 7.11 -0.69 -6.93
C SER A 170 6.79 0.75 -6.56
N VAL A 171 6.84 1.07 -5.27
CA VAL A 171 6.65 2.43 -4.74
C VAL A 171 7.99 2.99 -4.30
N LEU A 172 8.37 4.13 -4.86
CA LEU A 172 9.64 4.82 -4.60
C LEU A 172 9.52 5.79 -3.41
N PRO A 173 10.63 6.20 -2.79
CA PRO A 173 10.62 7.06 -1.60
C PRO A 173 9.92 8.43 -1.78
N ASN A 174 9.85 8.92 -3.02
CA ASN A 174 9.17 10.18 -3.38
C ASN A 174 7.68 10.01 -3.72
N ALA A 175 7.07 8.88 -3.33
CA ALA A 175 5.70 8.48 -3.68
C ALA A 175 5.44 8.25 -5.18
N ALA A 176 6.47 8.32 -6.03
CA ALA A 176 6.35 7.83 -7.41
C ALA A 176 6.18 6.30 -7.39
N ALA A 177 5.45 5.76 -8.35
CA ALA A 177 5.26 4.32 -8.48
C ALA A 177 5.37 3.87 -9.93
N THR A 178 5.71 2.60 -10.12
CA THR A 178 5.75 1.95 -11.43
C THR A 178 5.20 0.53 -11.33
N GLY A 179 4.73 0.00 -12.46
CA GLY A 179 4.13 -1.33 -12.56
C GLY A 179 2.64 -1.26 -12.88
N SER A 180 1.89 -2.27 -12.43
CA SER A 180 0.46 -2.41 -12.70
C SER A 180 -0.33 -2.80 -11.47
N CYS A 181 -1.48 -2.18 -11.27
CA CYS A 181 -2.44 -2.56 -10.24
C CYS A 181 -3.52 -3.49 -10.80
N PHE A 182 -3.96 -4.44 -10.00
CA PHE A 182 -5.17 -5.23 -10.21
C PHE A 182 -6.40 -4.47 -9.71
N CYS A 183 -6.51 -3.21 -10.15
CA CYS A 183 -7.54 -2.28 -9.73
C CYS A 183 -8.94 -2.70 -10.22
N MET A 184 -9.05 -3.47 -11.29
CA MET A 184 -10.32 -3.93 -11.87
C MET A 184 -10.83 -5.25 -11.25
N GLY A 185 -10.01 -5.94 -10.45
CA GLY A 185 -10.38 -7.20 -9.79
C GLY A 185 -9.14 -7.96 -9.35
N SER A 186 -9.17 -8.52 -8.14
CA SER A 186 -8.05 -9.24 -7.55
C SER A 186 -8.55 -10.32 -6.57
N VAL A 187 -7.63 -10.94 -5.84
CA VAL A 187 -7.94 -11.82 -4.72
C VAL A 187 -7.45 -11.25 -3.40
N ALA A 188 -8.07 -11.71 -2.32
CA ALA A 188 -7.64 -11.51 -0.96
C ALA A 188 -7.42 -12.84 -0.25
N PHE A 189 -6.68 -12.78 0.85
CA PHE A 189 -6.32 -13.90 1.70
C PHE A 189 -6.20 -13.43 3.16
N GLU A 190 -6.20 -14.38 4.09
CA GLU A 190 -6.00 -14.14 5.52
C GLU A 190 -4.60 -14.62 5.92
N VAL A 191 -3.94 -13.85 6.79
CA VAL A 191 -2.70 -14.25 7.47
C VAL A 191 -2.93 -14.28 8.97
N LYS A 192 -2.48 -15.37 9.61
CA LYS A 192 -2.72 -15.64 11.04
C LYS A 192 -1.42 -15.56 11.84
N ALA A 193 -1.54 -15.16 13.10
CA ALA A 193 -0.41 -15.11 14.03
C ALA A 193 0.24 -16.49 14.18
N GLY A 194 1.56 -16.53 14.21
CA GLY A 194 2.36 -17.76 14.36
C GLY A 194 2.36 -18.66 13.11
N GLN A 195 1.81 -18.21 11.99
CA GLN A 195 1.71 -19.01 10.75
C GLN A 195 2.39 -18.31 9.58
N ILE A 196 2.97 -19.13 8.69
CA ILE A 196 3.41 -18.71 7.36
C ILE A 196 2.27 -19.05 6.39
N THR A 197 1.66 -18.01 5.82
CA THR A 197 0.68 -18.16 4.75
C THR A 197 1.41 -18.19 3.41
N ASP A 198 1.37 -19.33 2.74
CA ASP A 198 2.04 -19.57 1.46
C ASP A 198 1.14 -19.17 0.29
N LEU A 199 1.49 -18.08 -0.40
CA LEU A 199 0.76 -17.63 -1.59
C LEU A 199 1.04 -18.50 -2.82
N GLY A 200 2.00 -19.42 -2.73
CA GLY A 200 2.46 -20.25 -3.83
C GLY A 200 3.50 -19.54 -4.68
N TYR A 201 3.25 -19.53 -5.98
CA TYR A 201 4.16 -19.09 -7.02
C TYR A 201 3.53 -17.95 -7.83
N LEU A 202 4.18 -16.80 -7.83
CA LEU A 202 3.85 -15.66 -8.65
C LEU A 202 4.71 -15.70 -9.91
N ARG A 203 4.09 -16.05 -11.03
CA ARG A 203 4.74 -16.15 -12.34
C ARG A 203 4.69 -14.80 -13.03
N ALA A 204 5.85 -14.20 -13.27
CA ALA A 204 5.94 -13.11 -14.22
C ALA A 204 6.15 -13.69 -15.62
N LEU A 205 5.54 -13.08 -16.64
CA LEU A 205 5.83 -13.42 -18.02
C LEU A 205 7.20 -12.88 -18.43
N MET A 206 7.97 -13.69 -19.13
CA MET A 206 9.24 -13.30 -19.72
C MET A 206 9.01 -12.52 -21.02
N PRO A 207 9.94 -11.63 -21.43
CA PRO A 207 9.74 -10.76 -22.60
C PRO A 207 9.42 -11.50 -23.90
N ASP A 208 9.95 -12.71 -24.09
CA ASP A 208 9.70 -13.59 -25.23
C ASP A 208 8.29 -14.23 -25.24
N GLU A 209 7.62 -14.25 -24.09
CA GLU A 209 6.25 -14.72 -23.92
C GLU A 209 5.22 -13.61 -24.14
N VAL A 210 5.66 -12.35 -24.04
CA VAL A 210 4.82 -11.17 -24.22
C VAL A 210 4.63 -10.93 -25.72
N LYS A 211 3.46 -11.31 -26.24
CA LYS A 211 3.05 -10.99 -27.61
C LYS A 211 2.25 -9.69 -27.61
N VAL A 212 2.89 -8.58 -27.96
CA VAL A 212 2.17 -7.34 -28.30
C VAL A 212 1.54 -7.56 -29.68
N GLN A 213 0.22 -7.35 -29.80
CA GLN A 213 -0.45 -7.47 -31.09
C GLN A 213 0.07 -6.40 -32.06
N GLU A 214 0.34 -6.81 -33.30
CA GLU A 214 0.71 -5.89 -34.36
C GLU A 214 -0.42 -4.87 -34.57
N GLY A 215 -0.09 -3.57 -34.50
CA GLY A 215 -1.05 -2.48 -34.59
C GLY A 215 -1.63 -1.98 -33.25
N ASP A 216 -1.28 -2.58 -32.11
CA ASP A 216 -1.64 -2.05 -30.80
C ASP A 216 -0.74 -0.86 -30.42
N ALA A 217 -1.22 0.35 -30.72
CA ALA A 217 -0.52 1.59 -30.43
C ALA A 217 -0.36 1.89 -28.93
N THR A 218 -1.03 1.16 -28.04
CA THR A 218 -0.90 1.35 -26.59
C THR A 218 0.39 0.76 -26.05
N GLY A 219 0.95 -0.26 -26.72
CA GLY A 219 2.08 -1.03 -26.23
C GLY A 219 1.84 -1.69 -24.86
N LEU A 220 0.57 -1.76 -24.42
CA LEU A 220 0.21 -2.30 -23.12
C LEU A 220 0.12 -3.81 -23.20
N PHE A 221 0.78 -4.46 -22.25
CA PHE A 221 0.70 -5.89 -22.09
C PHE A 221 -0.67 -6.28 -21.51
N ASP A 222 -1.48 -6.99 -22.29
CA ASP A 222 -2.75 -7.57 -21.85
C ASP A 222 -2.56 -9.04 -21.47
N SER A 223 -2.46 -9.29 -20.17
CA SER A 223 -2.29 -10.64 -19.62
C SER A 223 -3.46 -11.58 -19.90
N GLU A 224 -4.65 -11.07 -20.21
CA GLU A 224 -5.81 -11.90 -20.53
C GLU A 224 -5.68 -12.55 -21.92
N LYS A 225 -4.89 -11.93 -22.81
CA LYS A 225 -4.64 -12.45 -24.16
C LYS A 225 -3.57 -13.55 -24.20
N VAL A 226 -2.86 -13.79 -23.10
CA VAL A 226 -1.92 -14.91 -23.00
C VAL A 226 -2.69 -16.14 -22.53
N GLU A 227 -2.99 -17.02 -23.47
CA GLU A 227 -3.74 -18.25 -23.21
C GLU A 227 -3.07 -19.08 -22.10
N GLY A 228 -3.85 -19.47 -21.10
CA GLY A 228 -3.39 -20.29 -19.97
C GLY A 228 -2.52 -19.55 -18.94
N TYR A 229 -2.27 -18.24 -19.09
CA TYR A 229 -1.48 -17.51 -18.11
C TYR A 229 -2.24 -17.32 -16.79
N GLN A 230 -1.58 -17.71 -15.70
CA GLN A 230 -2.00 -17.42 -14.34
C GLN A 230 -0.86 -16.71 -13.63
N VAL A 231 -1.12 -15.51 -13.13
CA VAL A 231 -0.13 -14.76 -12.36
C VAL A 231 0.18 -15.44 -11.04
N LEU A 232 -0.80 -16.15 -10.46
CA LEU A 232 -0.69 -16.85 -9.20
C LEU A 232 -1.01 -18.33 -9.41
N GLN A 233 -0.12 -19.20 -8.95
CA GLN A 233 -0.18 -20.64 -9.15
C GLN A 233 0.24 -21.35 -7.86
N PRO A 234 -0.17 -22.61 -7.65
CA PRO A 234 0.49 -23.46 -6.67
C PRO A 234 2.00 -23.50 -6.93
N ALA A 235 2.81 -23.52 -5.87
CA ALA A 235 4.25 -23.70 -6.05
C ALA A 235 4.52 -25.07 -6.70
N PRO A 236 5.41 -25.17 -7.71
CA PRO A 236 5.79 -26.45 -8.30
C PRO A 236 6.25 -27.43 -7.23
N ALA A 237 5.94 -28.73 -7.38
CA ALA A 237 6.35 -29.74 -6.39
C ALA A 237 7.88 -29.84 -6.22
N SER A 238 8.64 -29.45 -7.25
CA SER A 238 10.10 -29.35 -7.20
C SER A 238 10.63 -28.19 -6.36
N TRP A 239 9.78 -27.20 -6.04
CA TRP A 239 10.16 -26.03 -5.24
C TRP A 239 9.88 -26.32 -3.77
N THR A 240 10.71 -27.20 -3.19
CA THR A 240 10.65 -27.52 -1.76
C THR A 240 10.78 -26.26 -0.92
N LEU A 241 10.10 -26.26 0.23
CA LEU A 241 10.28 -25.20 1.22
C LEU A 241 11.75 -25.10 1.63
N ASP A 242 12.22 -23.88 1.82
CA ASP A 242 13.56 -23.63 2.34
C ASP A 242 13.72 -24.35 3.69
N PRO A 243 14.80 -25.13 3.90
CA PRO A 243 14.98 -25.91 5.13
C PRO A 243 14.91 -25.09 6.42
N ARG A 244 15.22 -23.78 6.35
CA ARG A 244 15.11 -22.85 7.49
C ARG A 244 13.66 -22.68 7.98
N LEU A 245 12.67 -23.10 7.19
CA LEU A 245 11.25 -23.04 7.51
C LEU A 245 10.69 -24.36 8.05
N ALA A 246 11.50 -25.41 8.19
CA ALA A 246 11.02 -26.75 8.57
C ALA A 246 10.29 -26.81 9.93
N GLY A 247 10.61 -25.90 10.87
CA GLY A 247 9.93 -25.80 12.17
C GLY A 247 8.70 -24.88 12.19
N ALA A 248 8.36 -24.24 11.07
CA ALA A 248 7.25 -23.30 10.99
C ALA A 248 5.95 -24.00 10.56
N THR A 249 4.81 -23.48 11.04
CA THR A 249 3.50 -23.88 10.51
C THR A 249 3.26 -23.14 9.19
N VAL A 250 3.46 -23.84 8.06
CA VAL A 250 3.23 -23.32 6.72
C VAL A 250 1.88 -23.81 6.21
N VAL A 251 0.99 -22.89 5.84
CA VAL A 251 -0.35 -23.19 5.33
C VAL A 251 -0.55 -22.55 3.96
N PRO A 252 -1.09 -23.26 2.96
CA PRO A 252 -1.48 -22.65 1.70
C PRO A 252 -2.51 -21.53 1.92
N ALA A 253 -2.35 -20.43 1.19
CA ALA A 253 -3.30 -19.34 1.21
C ALA A 253 -4.67 -19.81 0.67
N LYS A 254 -5.73 -19.44 1.39
CA LYS A 254 -7.11 -19.57 0.91
C LYS A 254 -7.51 -18.24 0.30
N PHE A 255 -7.66 -18.20 -1.01
CA PHE A 255 -8.02 -17.00 -1.75
C PHE A 255 -9.53 -16.87 -1.90
N TRP A 256 -10.01 -15.63 -1.88
CA TRP A 256 -11.35 -15.28 -2.33
C TRP A 256 -11.30 -14.03 -3.21
N PRO A 257 -12.21 -13.88 -4.17
CA PRO A 257 -12.24 -12.70 -5.04
C PRO A 257 -12.54 -11.41 -4.26
N VAL A 258 -11.93 -10.32 -4.68
CA VAL A 258 -12.24 -8.96 -4.24
C VAL A 258 -12.40 -8.03 -5.44
N GLY A 259 -13.37 -7.13 -5.32
CA GLY A 259 -13.77 -6.22 -6.38
C GLY A 259 -12.77 -5.10 -6.69
N LYS A 260 -13.29 -4.13 -7.44
CA LYS A 260 -12.57 -2.95 -7.90
C LYS A 260 -11.99 -2.15 -6.74
N MET A 261 -10.89 -1.47 -6.99
CA MET A 261 -10.32 -0.51 -6.05
C MET A 261 -9.73 0.72 -6.77
N PRO A 262 -9.58 1.86 -6.08
CA PRO A 262 -8.95 3.03 -6.65
C PRO A 262 -7.51 2.78 -7.08
N ASN A 263 -7.08 3.43 -8.16
CA ASN A 263 -5.68 3.49 -8.57
C ASN A 263 -4.95 4.53 -7.71
N TYR A 264 -4.55 4.12 -6.51
CA TYR A 264 -3.95 5.01 -5.52
C TYR A 264 -2.61 5.61 -5.94
N PHE A 265 -1.90 4.99 -6.89
CA PHE A 265 -0.56 5.39 -7.30
C PHE A 265 -0.45 5.87 -8.76
N GLY A 266 -1.57 5.99 -9.47
CA GLY A 266 -1.57 6.44 -10.87
C GLY A 266 -0.82 5.51 -11.83
N VAL A 267 -0.69 4.21 -11.50
CA VAL A 267 0.02 3.21 -12.32
C VAL A 267 -0.91 2.58 -13.36
N SER A 268 -0.39 1.71 -14.24
CA SER A 268 -1.22 1.01 -15.23
C SER A 268 -2.33 0.21 -14.55
N VAL A 269 -3.56 0.36 -15.04
CA VAL A 269 -4.75 -0.29 -14.50
C VAL A 269 -4.98 -1.62 -15.23
N GLY A 270 -5.10 -2.70 -14.47
CA GLY A 270 -5.47 -4.01 -14.97
C GLY A 270 -6.35 -4.78 -13.99
N ARG A 271 -6.57 -6.06 -14.30
CA ARG A 271 -7.17 -7.05 -13.39
C ARG A 271 -6.23 -8.23 -13.23
N MET A 272 -6.35 -8.93 -12.11
CA MET A 272 -5.68 -10.22 -11.95
C MET A 272 -6.33 -11.23 -12.90
N PRO A 273 -5.54 -12.02 -13.67
CA PRO A 273 -6.06 -13.10 -14.49
C PRO A 273 -6.94 -14.08 -13.69
N PRO A 274 -7.86 -14.82 -14.34
CA PRO A 274 -8.63 -15.88 -13.68
C PRO A 274 -7.75 -16.80 -12.84
N LEU A 275 -8.22 -17.13 -11.64
CA LEU A 275 -7.54 -18.05 -10.73
C LEU A 275 -8.40 -19.30 -10.60
N ALA A 276 -7.88 -20.44 -11.06
CA ALA A 276 -8.61 -21.70 -11.10
C ALA A 276 -9.19 -22.03 -9.71
N GLY A 277 -10.49 -22.35 -9.69
CA GLY A 277 -11.22 -22.68 -8.45
C GLY A 277 -11.54 -21.49 -7.53
N VAL A 278 -11.05 -20.28 -7.83
CA VAL A 278 -11.25 -19.10 -6.98
C VAL A 278 -12.09 -18.04 -7.68
N MET A 279 -11.68 -17.63 -8.88
CA MET A 279 -12.40 -16.60 -9.63
C MET A 279 -12.23 -16.72 -11.14
N ARG A 280 -13.26 -16.31 -11.86
CA ARG A 280 -13.21 -16.02 -13.30
C ARG A 280 -13.95 -14.72 -13.57
N TYR A 281 -13.89 -14.26 -14.82
CA TYR A 281 -14.65 -13.09 -15.24
C TYR A 281 -15.77 -13.48 -16.20
N ASP A 282 -16.91 -12.80 -16.05
CA ASP A 282 -17.91 -12.62 -17.08
C ASP A 282 -17.91 -11.14 -17.44
N ARG A 283 -17.20 -10.79 -18.53
CA ARG A 283 -16.87 -9.40 -18.89
C ARG A 283 -16.19 -8.66 -17.72
N ASP A 284 -16.83 -7.64 -17.16
CA ASP A 284 -16.33 -6.85 -16.02
C ASP A 284 -16.82 -7.35 -14.66
N ARG A 285 -17.58 -8.45 -14.63
CA ARG A 285 -18.09 -9.04 -13.41
C ARG A 285 -17.16 -10.16 -12.95
N ILE A 286 -16.74 -10.10 -11.70
CA ILE A 286 -16.06 -11.21 -11.04
C ILE A 286 -17.09 -12.28 -10.68
N ILE A 287 -16.82 -13.51 -11.08
CA ILE A 287 -17.57 -14.70 -10.70
C ILE A 287 -16.74 -15.45 -9.65
N ASP A 288 -17.28 -15.53 -8.44
CA ASP A 288 -16.69 -16.30 -7.34
C ASP A 288 -16.92 -17.80 -7.55
N LEU A 289 -15.82 -18.55 -7.57
CA LEU A 289 -15.81 -20.01 -7.76
C LEU A 289 -15.52 -20.77 -6.46
N THR A 290 -15.23 -20.07 -5.36
CA THR A 290 -14.83 -20.70 -4.09
C THR A 290 -15.95 -21.55 -3.48
N GLY A 291 -17.22 -21.15 -3.68
CA GLY A 291 -18.40 -21.90 -3.23
C GLY A 291 -18.76 -23.11 -4.10
N ALA A 292 -18.26 -23.19 -5.34
CA ALA A 292 -18.51 -24.34 -6.23
C ALA A 292 -17.69 -25.58 -5.84
N GLN A 293 -16.68 -25.44 -4.97
CA GLN A 293 -15.85 -26.54 -4.50
C GLN A 293 -16.51 -27.43 -3.43
N THR A 294 -17.67 -27.05 -2.89
CA THR A 294 -18.37 -27.84 -1.87
C THR A 294 -19.30 -28.93 -2.46
N ILE A 295 -19.53 -28.94 -3.79
CA ILE A 295 -20.50 -29.85 -4.44
C ILE A 295 -19.81 -31.01 -5.20
N ALA A 296 -18.49 -31.01 -5.30
CA ALA A 296 -17.72 -32.07 -5.95
C ALA A 296 -16.75 -32.74 -4.95
N GLN A 297 -17.31 -33.59 -4.09
CA GLN A 297 -16.60 -34.69 -3.42
C GLN A 297 -17.45 -35.95 -3.52
#